data_AF-A0A1F7XGY1-F1
#
_entry.id   AF-A0A1F7XGY1-F1
#
_cell.length_a   1.000
_cell.length_b   1.000
_cell.length_c   1.000
_cell.angle_alpha   90.00
_cell.angle_beta   90.00
_cell.angle_gamma   90.00
#
_symmetry.space_group_name_H-M   'P 1'
#
loop_
_entity.id
_entity.type
_entity.pdbx_description
1 polymer ?
#
loop_
_entity_poly.entity_id
_entity_poly.type
_entity_poly.pdbx_seq_one_letter_code
_entity_poly.pdbx_strand_id
1 'polypeptide(L)'
;MPTFIRKNPLFFVFIFPIVLDTTLTLIGQDASYWRNFKTANEMAPVYFILAYSPILFIVGSLLWYIFLYWLVKKLREPLNLILALSLIVGHTVGSSSWIRKMLIESGTYLIGDRTSMTYSWLILVGYFMLVGIIGGLAVNSYIKDRP
;
A
#
# COMPACT_ATOMS: atom_id res chain seq x y z
N MET A 1 -17.77 -7.21 -12.34
CA MET A 1 -16.30 -7.00 -12.29
C MET A 1 -15.78 -6.96 -13.72
N PRO A 2 -14.94 -5.97 -14.09
CA PRO A 2 -14.31 -5.88 -15.41
C PRO A 2 -13.56 -7.16 -15.80
N THR A 3 -13.48 -7.46 -17.10
CA THR A 3 -12.90 -8.70 -17.66
C THR A 3 -11.43 -8.93 -17.32
N PHE A 4 -10.64 -7.87 -17.14
CA PHE A 4 -9.22 -7.99 -16.77
C PHE A 4 -9.02 -8.42 -15.31
N ILE A 5 -9.95 -8.07 -14.41
CA ILE A 5 -9.88 -8.46 -13.00
C ILE A 5 -10.09 -9.96 -12.84
N ARG A 6 -11.03 -10.54 -13.59
CA ARG A 6 -11.27 -11.99 -13.62
C ARG A 6 -10.05 -12.81 -14.07
N LYS A 7 -9.13 -12.22 -14.86
CA LYS A 7 -7.93 -12.93 -15.33
C LYS A 7 -6.86 -13.10 -14.24
N ASN A 8 -6.86 -12.24 -13.21
CA ASN A 8 -5.90 -12.30 -12.11
C ASN A 8 -6.47 -11.63 -10.85
N PRO A 9 -7.52 -12.21 -10.24
CA PRO A 9 -8.20 -11.58 -9.12
C PRO A 9 -7.27 -11.38 -7.92
N LEU A 10 -6.30 -12.27 -7.70
CA LEU A 10 -5.34 -12.15 -6.60
C LEU A 10 -4.46 -10.90 -6.68
N PHE A 11 -4.13 -10.40 -7.87
CA PHE A 11 -3.40 -9.13 -7.99
C PHE A 11 -4.21 -7.95 -7.44
N PHE A 12 -5.54 -7.99 -7.59
CA PHE A 12 -6.43 -6.94 -7.10
C PHE A 12 -6.63 -6.97 -5.58
N VAL A 13 -6.16 -8.04 -4.91
CA VAL A 13 -6.21 -8.13 -3.45
C VAL A 13 -5.36 -7.03 -2.80
N PHE A 14 -4.19 -6.75 -3.37
CA PHE A 14 -3.22 -5.83 -2.78
C PHE A 14 -2.92 -4.59 -3.64
N ILE A 15 -3.49 -4.48 -4.85
CA ILE A 15 -3.19 -3.34 -5.74
C ILE A 15 -3.60 -1.99 -5.15
N PHE A 16 -4.68 -1.95 -4.37
CA PHE A 16 -5.11 -0.73 -3.72
C PHE A 16 -4.11 -0.26 -2.65
N PRO A 17 -3.78 -1.06 -1.61
CA PRO A 17 -2.83 -0.63 -0.60
C PRO A 17 -1.42 -0.42 -1.17
N ILE A 18 -0.94 -1.19 -2.15
CA ILE A 18 0.41 -0.99 -2.71
C ILE A 18 0.56 0.33 -3.46
N VAL A 19 -0.46 0.73 -4.24
CA VAL A 19 -0.46 2.02 -4.95
C VAL A 19 -0.56 3.16 -3.95
N LEU A 20 -1.42 3.02 -2.94
CA LEU A 20 -1.55 4.02 -1.89
C LEU A 20 -0.26 4.16 -1.10
N ASP A 21 0.37 3.07 -0.69
CA ASP A 21 1.65 3.03 0.02
C ASP A 21 2.74 3.76 -0.77
N THR A 22 2.89 3.44 -2.06
CA THR A 22 3.85 4.12 -2.94
C THR A 22 3.57 5.62 -3.06
N THR A 23 2.30 6.01 -3.15
CA THR A 23 1.89 7.41 -3.27
C THR A 23 2.17 8.17 -1.96
N LEU A 24 1.81 7.58 -0.84
CA LEU A 24 2.00 8.17 0.49
C LEU A 24 3.48 8.19 0.90
N THR A 25 4.29 7.23 0.46
CA THR A 25 5.74 7.27 0.63
C THR A 25 6.35 8.51 0.00
N LEU A 26 5.87 8.95 -1.16
CA LEU A 26 6.36 10.17 -1.82
C LEU A 26 5.80 11.43 -1.15
N ILE A 27 4.49 11.52 -1.01
CA ILE A 27 3.82 12.71 -0.46
C ILE A 27 4.20 12.94 1.01
N GLY A 28 4.46 11.85 1.75
CA GLY A 28 4.79 11.90 3.16
C GLY A 28 6.24 12.29 3.45
N GLN A 29 7.10 12.45 2.45
CA GLN A 29 8.45 12.93 2.67
C GLN A 29 8.47 14.38 3.17
N ASP A 30 9.39 14.67 4.10
CA ASP A 30 9.55 16.02 4.64
C ASP A 30 10.02 17.00 3.57
N ALA A 31 9.80 18.30 3.80
CA ALA A 31 10.24 19.35 2.86
C ALA A 31 11.76 19.34 2.58
N SER A 32 12.57 18.82 3.52
CA SER A 32 14.01 18.64 3.36
C SER A 32 14.37 17.61 2.28
N TYR A 33 13.57 16.54 2.15
CA TYR A 33 13.78 15.48 1.14
C TYR A 33 13.80 16.06 -0.28
N TRP A 34 12.85 16.94 -0.58
CA TRP A 34 12.72 17.53 -1.92
C TRP A 34 13.88 18.47 -2.29
N ARG A 35 14.70 18.87 -1.32
CA ARG A 35 15.94 19.62 -1.53
C ARG A 35 17.17 18.73 -1.52
N ASN A 36 17.12 17.61 -0.78
CA ASN A 36 18.19 16.65 -0.65
C ASN A 36 17.60 15.23 -0.47
N PHE A 37 17.56 14.46 -1.55
CA PHE A 37 16.95 13.12 -1.54
C PHE A 37 17.58 12.17 -0.51
N LYS A 38 18.82 12.41 -0.07
CA LYS A 38 19.48 11.60 0.97
C LYS A 38 18.80 11.67 2.34
N THR A 39 17.91 12.63 2.57
CA THR A 39 17.10 12.70 3.80
C THR A 39 15.79 11.94 3.68
N ALA A 40 15.70 10.96 2.78
CA ALA A 40 14.50 10.13 2.64
C ALA A 40 14.15 9.47 3.98
N ASN A 41 12.89 9.56 4.37
CA ASN A 41 12.37 8.85 5.52
C ASN A 41 11.68 7.59 5.01
N GLU A 42 12.35 6.45 5.06
CA GLU A 42 11.76 5.17 4.65
C GLU A 42 12.46 4.04 5.42
N MET A 43 11.68 3.19 6.08
CA MET A 43 12.21 2.04 6.82
C MET A 43 12.38 0.82 5.93
N ALA A 44 11.61 0.75 4.83
CA ALA A 44 11.73 -0.34 3.89
C ALA A 44 13.04 -0.24 3.09
N PRO A 45 13.59 -1.37 2.60
CA PRO A 45 14.83 -1.39 1.81
C PRO A 45 14.79 -0.52 0.54
N VAL A 46 13.60 -0.10 0.10
CA VAL A 46 13.41 0.81 -1.02
C VAL A 46 13.94 2.23 -0.76
N TYR A 47 14.29 2.56 0.49
CA TYR A 47 15.03 3.76 0.88
C TYR A 47 16.19 4.09 -0.09
N PHE A 48 16.99 3.10 -0.51
CA PHE A 48 18.15 3.35 -1.38
C PHE A 48 17.76 3.95 -2.74
N ILE A 49 16.60 3.57 -3.27
CA ILE A 49 16.09 4.08 -4.54
C ILE A 49 15.56 5.51 -4.35
N LEU A 50 14.80 5.74 -3.29
CA LEU A 50 14.27 7.06 -2.91
C LEU A 50 15.38 8.07 -2.63
N ALA A 51 16.45 7.63 -1.96
CA ALA A 51 17.61 8.45 -1.63
C ALA A 51 18.42 8.88 -2.87
N TYR A 52 18.29 8.12 -3.96
CA TYR A 52 18.91 8.46 -5.24
C TYR A 52 18.01 9.36 -6.09
N SER A 53 16.75 8.98 -6.30
CA SER A 53 15.81 9.76 -7.09
C SER A 53 14.34 9.33 -6.87
N PRO A 54 13.41 10.28 -6.66
CA PRO A 54 11.98 9.98 -6.59
C PRO A 54 11.43 9.41 -7.92
N ILE A 55 12.01 9.80 -9.07
CA ILE A 55 11.59 9.27 -10.38
C ILE A 55 11.98 7.80 -10.50
N LEU A 56 13.19 7.42 -10.06
CA LEU A 56 13.58 6.01 -10.05
C LEU A 56 12.70 5.17 -9.14
N PHE A 57 12.26 5.74 -8.00
CA PHE A 57 11.29 5.08 -7.14
C PHE A 57 9.96 4.84 -7.86
N ILE A 58 9.40 5.84 -8.56
CA ILE A 58 8.16 5.69 -9.33
C ILE A 58 8.31 4.60 -10.40
N VAL A 59 9.37 4.67 -11.21
CA VAL A 59 9.63 3.68 -12.28
C VAL A 59 9.83 2.29 -11.69
N GLY A 60 10.62 2.18 -10.61
CA GLY A 60 10.86 0.93 -9.89
C GLY A 60 9.56 0.33 -9.35
N SER A 61 8.67 1.14 -8.78
CA SER A 61 7.36 0.71 -8.29
C SER A 61 6.47 0.21 -9.43
N LEU A 62 6.43 0.89 -10.58
CA LEU A 62 5.66 0.42 -11.73
C LEU A 62 6.18 -0.93 -12.26
N LEU A 63 7.50 -1.09 -12.36
CA LEU A 63 8.12 -2.37 -12.73
C LEU A 63 7.82 -3.45 -11.70
N TRP A 64 7.82 -3.10 -10.40
CA TRP A 64 7.46 -4.00 -9.31
C TRP A 64 6.02 -4.47 -9.42
N TYR A 65 5.06 -3.60 -9.78
CA TYR A 65 3.66 -4.00 -9.96
C TYR A 65 3.49 -4.95 -11.15
N ILE A 66 4.17 -4.68 -12.26
CA ILE A 66 4.18 -5.57 -13.42
C ILE A 66 4.75 -6.93 -13.01
N PHE A 67 5.88 -6.95 -12.31
CA PHE A 67 6.49 -8.17 -11.81
C PHE A 67 5.54 -8.95 -10.89
N LEU A 68 4.92 -8.30 -9.90
CA LEU A 68 3.98 -8.91 -8.97
C LEU A 68 2.74 -9.46 -9.68
N TYR A 69 2.21 -8.74 -10.69
CA TYR A 69 1.11 -9.23 -11.52
C TYR A 69 1.47 -10.57 -12.16
N TRP A 70 2.64 -10.66 -12.80
CA TRP A 70 3.10 -11.89 -13.44
C TRP A 70 3.42 -12.99 -12.43
N LEU A 71 4.03 -12.65 -11.30
CA LEU A 71 4.41 -13.59 -10.26
C LEU A 71 3.19 -14.27 -9.64
N VAL A 72 2.20 -13.48 -9.20
CA VAL A 72 0.96 -14.01 -8.59
C VAL A 72 0.18 -14.86 -9.59
N LYS A 73 0.19 -14.49 -10.88
CA LYS A 73 -0.44 -15.27 -11.95
C LYS A 73 0.25 -16.63 -12.19
N LYS A 74 1.56 -16.71 -12.01
CA LYS A 74 2.37 -17.91 -12.34
C LYS A 74 2.57 -18.84 -11.15
N LEU A 75 2.52 -18.33 -9.93
CA LEU A 75 2.64 -19.12 -8.72
C LEU A 75 1.47 -20.11 -8.58
N ARG A 76 1.78 -21.32 -8.11
CA ARG A 76 0.78 -22.34 -7.80
C ARG A 76 0.14 -22.06 -6.45
N GLU A 77 -1.05 -22.60 -6.24
CA GLU A 77 -1.65 -22.65 -4.90
C GLU A 77 -0.79 -23.53 -3.96
N PRO A 78 -0.73 -23.21 -2.65
CA PRO A 78 -1.33 -22.05 -1.99
C PRO A 78 -0.45 -20.77 -2.05
N LEU A 79 0.73 -20.84 -2.70
CA LEU A 79 1.75 -19.79 -2.64
C LEU A 79 1.29 -18.46 -3.25
N ASN A 80 0.50 -18.48 -4.31
CA ASN A 80 -0.06 -17.27 -4.92
C ASN A 80 -0.97 -16.51 -3.95
N LEU A 81 -1.84 -17.22 -3.22
CA LEU A 81 -2.76 -16.67 -2.24
C LEU A 81 -1.99 -16.18 -1.01
N ILE A 82 -1.04 -16.97 -0.51
CA ILE A 82 -0.17 -16.54 0.61
C ILE A 82 0.56 -15.25 0.23
N LEU A 83 1.17 -15.19 -0.95
CA LEU A 83 1.85 -13.98 -1.43
C LEU A 83 0.90 -12.79 -1.50
N ALA A 84 -0.30 -12.95 -2.09
CA ALA A 84 -1.27 -11.88 -2.19
C ALA A 84 -1.73 -11.37 -0.81
N LEU A 85 -1.95 -12.27 0.15
CA LEU A 85 -2.31 -11.93 1.53
C LEU A 85 -1.15 -11.31 2.31
N SER A 86 0.10 -11.72 2.06
CA SER A 86 1.27 -11.06 2.64
C SER A 86 1.44 -9.63 2.10
N LEU A 87 1.23 -9.45 0.80
CA LEU A 87 1.36 -8.13 0.14
C LEU A 87 0.28 -7.15 0.61
N ILE A 88 -0.98 -7.59 0.74
CA ILE A 88 -2.04 -6.71 1.25
C ILE A 88 -1.70 -6.28 2.68
N VAL A 89 -1.27 -7.20 3.56
CA VAL A 89 -0.90 -6.86 4.94
C VAL A 89 0.28 -5.90 4.98
N GLY A 90 1.37 -6.22 4.28
CA GLY A 90 2.59 -5.42 4.30
C GLY A 90 2.35 -3.98 3.83
N HIS A 91 1.71 -3.79 2.68
CA HIS A 91 1.44 -2.45 2.14
C HIS A 91 0.35 -1.71 2.93
N THR A 92 -0.55 -2.42 3.61
CA THR A 92 -1.51 -1.81 4.53
C THR A 92 -0.84 -1.27 5.79
N VAL A 93 0.13 -1.99 6.34
CA VAL A 93 0.96 -1.51 7.45
C VAL A 93 1.79 -0.30 6.99
N GLY A 94 2.48 -0.40 5.85
CA GLY A 94 3.25 0.71 5.26
C GLY A 94 2.43 1.98 5.09
N SER A 95 1.35 1.92 4.33
CA SER A 95 0.51 3.09 4.06
C SER A 95 -0.20 3.62 5.31
N SER A 96 -0.64 2.77 6.25
CA SER A 96 -1.23 3.25 7.51
C SER A 96 -0.22 4.02 8.38
N SER A 97 1.07 3.66 8.33
CA SER A 97 2.12 4.40 9.01
C SER A 97 2.31 5.81 8.43
N TRP A 98 2.20 5.95 7.10
CA TRP A 98 2.23 7.23 6.42
C TRP A 98 1.00 8.09 6.71
N ILE A 99 -0.20 7.50 6.67
CA ILE A 99 -1.44 8.19 7.07
C ILE A 99 -1.30 8.74 8.48
N ARG A 100 -0.79 7.93 9.42
CA ARG A 100 -0.56 8.36 10.80
C ARG A 100 0.44 9.52 10.88
N LYS A 101 1.57 9.45 10.16
CA LYS A 101 2.54 10.56 10.10
C LYS A 101 1.87 11.85 9.63
N MET A 102 1.13 11.79 8.52
CA MET A 102 0.45 12.95 7.95
C MET A 102 -0.59 13.53 8.89
N LEU A 103 -1.36 12.70 9.61
CA LEU A 103 -2.34 13.17 10.60
C LEU A 103 -1.67 13.91 11.78
N ILE A 104 -0.49 13.46 12.20
CA ILE A 104 0.30 14.14 13.23
C ILE A 104 0.78 15.50 12.70
N GLU A 105 1.37 15.52 11.50
CA GLU A 105 1.96 16.73 10.91
C GLU A 105 0.92 17.78 10.53
N SER A 106 -0.29 17.36 10.14
CA SER A 106 -1.40 18.27 9.88
C SER A 106 -2.05 18.83 11.14
N GLY A 107 -1.64 18.38 12.33
CA GLY A 107 -2.30 18.69 13.61
C GLY A 107 -3.68 18.06 13.76
N THR A 108 -4.07 17.14 12.88
CA THR A 108 -5.33 16.39 12.98
C THR A 108 -5.27 15.34 14.09
N TYR A 109 -4.07 14.84 14.42
CA TYR A 109 -3.78 13.99 15.57
C TYR A 109 -2.94 14.74 16.62
N LEU A 110 -3.53 14.98 17.79
CA LEU A 110 -2.90 15.63 18.94
C LEU A 110 -2.93 14.66 20.13
N ILE A 111 -1.75 14.37 20.68
CA ILE A 111 -1.62 13.50 21.85
C ILE A 111 -2.28 14.19 23.05
N GLY A 112 -3.20 13.49 23.72
CA GLY A 112 -3.91 14.00 24.90
C GLY A 112 -5.26 14.65 24.57
N ASP A 113 -5.55 14.97 23.31
CA ASP A 113 -6.89 15.36 22.88
C ASP A 113 -7.69 14.14 22.41
N ARG A 114 -8.65 13.73 23.24
CA ARG A 114 -9.52 12.58 22.97
C ARG A 114 -10.28 12.72 21.65
N THR A 115 -10.71 13.92 21.30
CA THR A 115 -11.53 14.16 20.09
C THR A 115 -10.68 13.94 18.84
N SER A 116 -9.52 14.60 18.77
CA SER A 116 -8.54 14.43 17.70
C SER A 116 -8.07 12.97 17.54
N MET A 117 -7.78 12.29 18.66
CA MET A 117 -7.38 10.88 18.65
C MET A 117 -8.49 9.97 18.11
N THR A 118 -9.74 10.20 18.53
CA THR A 118 -10.90 9.42 18.06
C THR A 118 -11.13 9.64 16.57
N TYR A 119 -11.06 10.87 16.10
CA TYR A 119 -11.23 11.20 14.68
C TYR A 119 -10.14 10.54 13.81
N SER A 120 -8.88 10.64 14.22
CA SER A 120 -7.76 9.99 13.54
C SER A 120 -7.89 8.47 13.51
N TRP A 121 -8.41 7.87 14.58
CA TRP A 121 -8.71 6.44 14.63
C TRP A 121 -9.80 6.06 13.64
N LEU A 122 -10.88 6.85 13.52
CA LEU A 122 -11.94 6.61 12.55
C LEU A 122 -11.44 6.67 11.11
N ILE A 123 -10.51 7.58 10.79
CA ILE A 123 -9.85 7.63 9.48
C ILE A 123 -9.11 6.31 9.19
N LEU A 124 -8.28 5.84 10.14
CA LEU A 124 -7.54 4.59 9.97
C LEU A 124 -8.46 3.37 9.86
N VAL A 125 -9.51 3.30 10.68
CA VAL A 125 -10.53 2.24 10.59
C VAL A 125 -11.23 2.27 9.23
N GLY A 126 -11.65 3.44 8.76
CA GLY A 126 -12.26 3.60 7.43
C GLY A 126 -11.33 3.15 6.31
N TYR A 127 -10.04 3.50 6.41
CA TYR A 127 -9.00 3.03 5.49
C TYR A 127 -8.87 1.50 5.51
N PHE A 128 -8.76 0.86 6.68
CA PHE A 128 -8.69 -0.60 6.79
C PHE A 128 -9.95 -1.29 6.25
N MET A 129 -11.14 -0.71 6.49
CA MET A 129 -12.39 -1.21 5.92
C MET A 129 -12.37 -1.18 4.39
N LEU A 130 -11.89 -0.08 3.78
CA LEU A 130 -11.77 0.02 2.32
C LEU A 130 -10.81 -1.04 1.75
N VAL A 131 -9.63 -1.21 2.37
CA VAL A 131 -8.69 -2.27 2.00
C VAL A 131 -9.35 -3.64 2.12
N GLY A 132 -10.02 -3.92 3.24
CA GLY A 132 -10.69 -5.19 3.49
C GLY A 132 -11.83 -5.49 2.52
N ILE A 133 -12.62 -4.49 2.14
CA ILE A 133 -13.70 -4.63 1.15
C ILE A 133 -13.11 -4.95 -0.23
N ILE A 134 -12.14 -4.17 -0.70
CA ILE A 134 -11.53 -4.37 -2.03
C ILE A 134 -10.81 -5.73 -2.08
N GLY A 135 -9.99 -6.02 -1.07
CA GLY A 135 -9.26 -7.28 -0.95
C GLY A 135 -10.20 -8.48 -0.84
N GLY A 136 -11.25 -8.38 -0.02
CA GLY A 136 -12.25 -9.43 0.17
C GLY A 136 -13.06 -9.72 -1.10
N LEU A 137 -13.44 -8.70 -1.86
CA LEU A 137 -14.11 -8.89 -3.16
C LEU A 137 -13.20 -9.61 -4.17
N ALA A 138 -11.91 -9.27 -4.19
CA ALA A 138 -10.92 -9.91 -5.05
C ALA A 138 -10.67 -11.38 -4.66
N VAL A 139 -10.50 -11.67 -3.36
CA VAL A 139 -10.40 -13.06 -2.85
C VAL A 139 -11.68 -13.86 -3.15
N ASN A 140 -12.86 -13.27 -2.95
CA ASN A 140 -14.12 -13.94 -3.26
C ASN A 140 -14.25 -14.28 -4.75
N SER A 141 -13.82 -13.40 -5.65
CA SER A 141 -13.76 -13.71 -7.08
C SER A 141 -12.81 -14.87 -7.35
N TYR A 142 -11.62 -14.84 -6.74
CA TYR A 142 -10.64 -15.91 -6.88
C TYR A 142 -11.18 -17.28 -6.46
N ILE A 143 -11.89 -17.35 -5.32
CA ILE A 143 -12.47 -18.59 -4.82
C ILE A 143 -13.59 -19.09 -5.73
N LYS A 144 -14.45 -18.20 -6.25
CA LYS A 144 -15.56 -18.56 -7.14
C LYS A 144 -15.12 -19.06 -8.51
N ASP A 145 -13.98 -18.55 -8.99
CA ASP A 145 -13.40 -18.95 -10.28
C ASP A 145 -12.54 -20.23 -10.16
N ARG A 146 -12.49 -20.87 -8.98
CA ARG A 146 -11.87 -22.20 -8.82
C ARG A 146 -12.76 -23.27 -9.49
N PRO A 147 -12.17 -24.21 -10.24
CA PRO A 147 -12.89 -25.36 -10.79
C PRO A 147 -13.40 -26.29 -9.69
#